data_AF-A0AA92Y835-F1
#
_entry.id   AF-A0AA92Y835-F1
#
_cell.length_a   1.000
_cell.length_b   1.000
_cell.length_c   1.000
_cell.angle_alpha   90.00
_cell.angle_beta   90.00
_cell.angle_gamma   90.00
#
_symmetry.space_group_name_H-M   'P 1'
#
loop_
_entity.id
_entity.type
_entity.pdbx_description
1 polymer ?
#
loop_
_entity_poly.entity_id
_entity_poly.type
_entity_poly.pdbx_seq_one_letter_code
_entity_poly.pdbx_strand_id
1 'polypeptide(L)'
;LLVAILSVPVMYIKNSNPMFSWYFNVIAFFALSTVIFFFCYWHTFKKIHKGGFWNFIEYIKMFFTFFSIAMGFSVHNSMAVLEGHFGKKSEFIRTPKFNINTLKDSWKGNKYVNKNISGNTIIEAILMCYFAFALYSAFKLQDFGLFLFHIMLFLGFGFVFFKSVTSKM
;
A
#
# COMPACT_ATOMS: atom_id res chain seq x y z
N LEU A 1 -0.60 2.04 -8.25
CA LEU A 1 0.33 1.03 -8.78
C LEU A 1 1.35 1.63 -9.76
N LEU A 2 0.92 2.30 -10.84
CA LEU A 2 1.84 2.92 -11.81
C LEU A 2 2.89 3.84 -11.19
N VAL A 3 2.47 4.81 -10.36
CA VAL A 3 3.39 5.71 -9.64
C VAL A 3 4.40 4.94 -8.80
N ALA A 4 3.96 3.87 -8.12
CA ALA A 4 4.84 3.04 -7.30
C ALA A 4 5.91 2.34 -8.16
N ILE A 5 5.51 1.69 -9.26
CA ILE A 5 6.45 0.98 -10.15
C ILE A 5 7.43 1.96 -10.79
N LEU A 6 6.93 3.08 -11.34
CA LEU A 6 7.76 4.07 -12.04
C LEU A 6 8.66 4.88 -11.11
N SER A 7 8.38 4.92 -9.80
CA SER A 7 9.18 5.68 -8.83
C SER A 7 10.66 5.27 -8.78
N VAL A 8 10.98 3.99 -8.99
CA VAL A 8 12.37 3.51 -8.95
C VAL A 8 13.14 3.89 -10.21
N PRO A 9 12.66 3.62 -11.45
CA PRO A 9 13.32 4.13 -12.65
C PRO A 9 13.49 5.65 -12.65
N VAL A 10 12.47 6.38 -12.17
CA VAL A 10 12.52 7.83 -12.06
C VAL A 10 13.67 8.31 -11.16
N MET A 11 13.89 7.62 -10.03
CA MET A 11 15.02 7.93 -9.13
C MET A 11 16.38 7.76 -9.85
N TYR A 12 16.56 6.70 -10.63
CA TYR A 12 17.79 6.50 -11.42
C TYR A 12 17.96 7.53 -12.54
N ILE A 13 16.88 7.89 -13.23
CA ILE A 13 16.89 8.90 -14.29
C ILE A 13 17.25 10.27 -13.71
N LYS A 14 16.66 10.64 -12.57
CA LYS A 14 16.97 11.89 -11.85
C LYS A 14 18.44 11.95 -11.45
N ASN A 15 18.97 10.88 -10.88
CA ASN A 15 20.37 10.82 -10.45
C ASN A 15 21.35 10.91 -11.64
N SER A 16 21.02 10.30 -12.77
CA SER A 16 21.90 10.24 -13.94
C SER A 16 21.82 11.48 -14.85
N ASN A 17 20.76 12.28 -14.73
CA ASN A 17 20.49 13.42 -15.62
C ASN A 17 20.22 14.71 -14.83
N PRO A 18 21.27 15.41 -14.35
CA PRO A 18 21.11 16.65 -13.56
C PRO A 18 20.36 17.77 -14.29
N MET A 19 20.35 17.76 -15.63
CA MET A 19 19.63 18.73 -16.48
C MET A 19 18.12 18.76 -16.18
N PHE A 20 17.53 17.63 -15.78
CA PHE A 20 16.10 17.54 -15.48
C PHE A 20 15.74 17.90 -14.03
N SER A 21 16.69 18.38 -13.23
CA SER A 21 16.47 18.76 -11.83
C SER A 21 15.27 19.70 -11.64
N TRP A 22 15.10 20.68 -12.53
CA TRP A 22 13.96 21.60 -12.48
C TRP A 22 12.61 20.87 -12.63
N TYR A 23 12.51 19.90 -13.54
CA TYR A 23 11.31 19.10 -13.78
C TYR A 23 10.96 18.26 -12.54
N PHE A 24 11.97 17.65 -11.91
CA PHE A 24 11.77 16.89 -10.67
C PHE A 24 11.35 17.77 -9.49
N ASN A 25 11.81 19.02 -9.41
CA ASN A 25 11.36 19.97 -8.40
C ASN A 25 9.87 20.34 -8.59
N VAL A 26 9.42 20.49 -9.84
CA VAL A 26 7.99 20.70 -10.14
C VAL A 26 7.16 19.46 -9.77
N ILE A 27 7.65 18.25 -10.03
CA ILE A 27 6.97 17.02 -9.59
C ILE A 27 6.91 16.94 -8.06
N ALA A 28 8.01 17.30 -7.38
CA ALA A 28 8.06 17.28 -5.92
C ALA A 28 7.03 18.20 -5.28
N PHE A 29 6.61 19.29 -5.95
CA PHE A 29 5.50 20.13 -5.50
C PHE A 29 4.20 19.33 -5.31
N PHE A 30 3.92 18.32 -6.14
CA PHE A 30 2.74 17.48 -5.98
C PHE A 30 2.77 16.61 -4.71
N ALA A 31 3.93 16.44 -4.06
CA ALA A 31 4.01 15.80 -2.74
C ALA A 31 3.24 16.60 -1.67
N LEU A 32 3.02 17.90 -1.89
CA LEU A 32 2.17 18.75 -1.06
C LEU A 32 0.75 18.19 -0.91
N SER A 33 0.23 17.48 -1.92
CA SER A 33 -1.08 16.82 -1.84
C SER A 33 -1.18 15.83 -0.68
N THR A 34 -0.08 15.11 -0.38
CA THR A 34 -0.03 14.15 0.73
C THR A 34 0.00 14.88 2.07
N VAL A 35 0.66 16.04 2.13
CA VAL A 35 0.68 16.90 3.32
C VAL A 35 -0.72 17.47 3.59
N ILE A 36 -1.42 17.96 2.55
CA ILE A 36 -2.80 18.42 2.66
C ILE A 36 -3.70 17.27 3.15
N PHE A 37 -3.56 16.08 2.57
CA PHE A 37 -4.30 14.88 2.97
C PHE A 37 -4.07 14.53 4.45
N PHE A 38 -2.82 14.61 4.92
CA PHE A 38 -2.46 14.42 6.32
C PHE A 38 -3.18 15.44 7.24
N PHE A 39 -3.27 16.70 6.87
CA PHE A 39 -3.98 17.70 7.69
C PHE A 39 -5.50 17.54 7.65
N CYS A 40 -6.08 17.20 6.51
CA CYS A 40 -7.51 16.91 6.40
C CYS A 40 -7.92 15.75 7.32
N TYR A 41 -7.14 14.66 7.30
CA TYR A 41 -7.41 13.50 8.17
C TYR A 41 -7.16 13.82 9.65
N TRP A 42 -6.19 14.67 9.97
CA TRP A 42 -5.97 15.13 11.34
C TRP A 42 -7.19 15.85 11.88
N HIS A 43 -7.81 16.73 11.09
CA HIS A 43 -9.00 17.46 11.52
C HIS A 43 -10.16 16.51 11.87
N THR A 44 -10.37 15.47 11.04
CA THR A 44 -11.36 14.43 11.31
C THR A 44 -11.02 13.62 12.55
N PHE A 45 -9.76 13.19 12.70
CA PHE A 45 -9.29 12.43 13.85
C PHE A 45 -9.46 13.21 15.16
N LYS A 46 -9.06 14.48 15.17
CA LYS A 46 -9.20 15.41 16.30
C LYS A 46 -10.66 15.61 16.72
N LYS A 47 -11.60 15.63 15.76
CA LYS A 47 -13.04 15.74 16.06
C LYS A 47 -13.58 14.51 16.78
N ILE A 48 -13.07 13.32 16.48
CA ILE A 48 -13.52 12.05 17.05
C ILE A 48 -12.83 11.76 18.40
N HIS A 49 -11.51 11.86 18.45
CA HIS A 49 -10.70 11.44 19.61
C HIS A 49 -10.31 12.58 20.56
N LYS A 50 -10.78 13.81 20.29
CA LYS A 50 -10.33 15.08 20.92
C LYS A 50 -8.86 15.40 20.61
N GLY A 51 -8.48 16.66 20.82
CA GLY A 51 -7.10 17.11 20.63
C GLY A 51 -6.14 16.64 21.73
N GLY A 52 -4.85 16.93 21.55
CA GLY A 52 -3.79 16.63 22.52
C GLY A 52 -2.51 16.12 21.86
N PHE A 53 -1.38 16.26 22.55
CA PHE A 53 -0.08 15.80 22.03
C PHE A 53 -0.05 14.29 21.82
N TRP A 54 -0.51 13.51 22.82
CA TRP A 54 -0.56 12.05 22.73
C TRP A 54 -1.45 11.55 21.58
N ASN A 55 -2.63 12.15 21.42
CA ASN A 55 -3.54 11.84 20.31
C ASN A 55 -2.92 12.21 18.94
N PHE A 56 -2.08 13.24 18.89
CA PHE A 56 -1.36 13.59 17.66
C PHE A 56 -0.30 12.56 17.29
N ILE A 57 0.45 12.04 18.26
CA ILE A 57 1.41 10.95 18.03
C ILE A 57 0.70 9.67 17.59
N GLU A 58 -0.43 9.32 18.23
CA GLU A 58 -1.23 8.17 17.83
C GLU A 58 -1.80 8.35 16.41
N TYR A 59 -2.25 9.57 16.08
CA TYR A 59 -2.69 9.90 14.73
C TYR A 59 -1.58 9.72 13.69
N ILE A 60 -0.35 10.18 13.96
CA ILE A 60 0.79 9.99 13.06
C ILE A 60 0.97 8.50 12.77
N LYS A 61 1.06 7.67 13.82
CA LYS A 61 1.21 6.23 13.68
C LYS A 61 0.08 5.62 12.86
N MET A 62 -1.16 5.98 13.17
CA MET A 62 -2.35 5.47 12.49
C MET A 62 -2.38 5.89 11.02
N PHE A 63 -2.08 7.15 10.71
CA PHE A 63 -2.05 7.66 9.35
C PHE A 63 -1.00 6.94 8.51
N PHE A 64 0.24 6.84 8.99
CA PHE A 64 1.31 6.16 8.23
C PHE A 64 1.02 4.66 8.06
N THR A 65 0.44 4.01 9.07
CA THR A 65 0.00 2.61 8.97
C THR A 65 -1.10 2.46 7.93
N PHE A 66 -2.15 3.27 8.04
CA PHE A 66 -3.28 3.29 7.09
C PHE A 66 -2.80 3.55 5.67
N PHE A 67 -2.01 4.61 5.47
CA PHE A 67 -1.56 5.03 4.14
C PHE A 67 -0.64 3.97 3.50
N SER A 68 0.25 3.35 4.28
CA SER A 68 1.08 2.23 3.80
C SER A 68 0.23 1.04 3.34
N ILE A 69 -0.74 0.62 4.15
CA ILE A 69 -1.64 -0.50 3.81
C ILE A 69 -2.52 -0.16 2.60
N ALA A 70 -3.07 1.07 2.54
CA ALA A 70 -3.88 1.54 1.43
C ALA A 70 -3.10 1.54 0.10
N MET A 71 -1.82 1.93 0.13
CA MET A 71 -0.94 1.81 -1.03
C MET A 71 -0.65 0.35 -1.42
N GLY A 72 -0.49 -0.54 -0.44
CA GLY A 72 -0.31 -1.99 -0.65
C GLY A 72 -1.48 -2.64 -1.40
N PHE A 73 -2.72 -2.17 -1.17
CA PHE A 73 -3.90 -2.65 -1.90
C PHE A 73 -3.95 -2.23 -3.39
N SER A 74 -2.97 -1.46 -3.87
CA SER A 74 -3.01 -0.94 -5.24
C SER A 74 -2.97 -2.02 -6.33
N VAL A 75 -2.43 -3.21 -6.08
CA VAL A 75 -2.50 -4.36 -7.01
C VAL A 75 -3.95 -4.84 -7.16
N HIS A 76 -4.63 -5.09 -6.05
CA HIS A 76 -6.04 -5.50 -6.04
C HIS A 76 -6.94 -4.45 -6.72
N ASN A 77 -6.74 -3.17 -6.40
CA ASN A 77 -7.50 -2.08 -6.99
C ASN A 77 -7.27 -2.00 -8.51
N SER A 78 -6.02 -2.19 -8.96
CA SER A 78 -5.70 -2.16 -10.40
C SER A 78 -6.31 -3.37 -11.13
N MET A 79 -6.25 -4.56 -10.53
CA MET A 79 -6.86 -5.76 -11.11
C MET A 79 -8.38 -5.61 -11.24
N ALA A 80 -9.06 -5.12 -10.20
CA ALA A 80 -10.51 -4.91 -10.24
C ALA A 80 -10.92 -3.91 -11.34
N VAL A 81 -10.16 -2.83 -11.52
CA VAL A 81 -10.39 -1.86 -12.61
C VAL A 81 -10.20 -2.51 -13.98
N LEU A 82 -9.14 -3.29 -14.17
CA LEU A 82 -8.88 -3.98 -15.43
C LEU A 82 -9.97 -5.03 -15.74
N GLU A 83 -10.35 -5.84 -14.76
CA GLU A 83 -11.43 -6.83 -14.91
C GLU A 83 -12.77 -6.17 -15.25
N GLY A 84 -13.09 -5.06 -14.60
CA GLY A 84 -14.27 -4.25 -14.91
C GLY A 84 -14.23 -3.66 -16.32
N HIS A 85 -13.07 -3.15 -16.74
CA HIS A 85 -12.89 -2.58 -18.08
C HIS A 85 -13.01 -3.65 -19.19
N PHE A 86 -12.49 -4.85 -18.96
CA PHE A 86 -12.63 -5.99 -19.89
C PHE A 86 -13.99 -6.68 -19.81
N GLY A 87 -14.93 -6.17 -19.00
CA GLY A 87 -16.28 -6.74 -18.89
C GLY A 87 -16.29 -8.16 -18.30
N LYS A 88 -15.25 -8.56 -17.57
CA LYS A 88 -15.24 -9.84 -16.86
C LYS A 88 -16.34 -9.79 -15.80
N LYS A 89 -17.35 -10.65 -15.95
CA LYS A 89 -18.39 -10.82 -14.95
C LYS A 89 -17.74 -11.44 -13.72
N SER A 90 -17.41 -10.62 -12.72
CA SER A 90 -17.03 -11.12 -11.40
C SER A 90 -18.18 -11.98 -10.89
N GLU A 91 -17.87 -13.17 -10.38
CA GLU A 91 -18.87 -13.93 -9.65
C GLU A 91 -19.31 -13.07 -8.47
N PHE A 92 -20.59 -12.68 -8.45
CA PHE A 92 -21.19 -12.11 -7.26
C PHE A 92 -21.44 -13.26 -6.27
N ILE A 93 -20.35 -13.84 -5.77
CA ILE A 93 -20.41 -14.82 -4.69
C ILE A 93 -21.01 -14.07 -3.52
N ARG A 94 -22.22 -14.49 -3.12
CA ARG A 94 -22.86 -13.91 -1.94
C ARG A 94 -21.89 -14.01 -0.76
N THR A 95 -21.88 -12.99 0.08
CA THR A 95 -21.03 -12.90 1.25
C THR A 95 -20.98 -14.25 2.00
N PRO A 96 -19.78 -14.78 2.28
CA PRO A 96 -19.62 -16.12 2.82
C PRO A 96 -20.27 -16.20 4.21
N LYS A 97 -21.26 -17.09 4.37
CA LYS A 97 -21.85 -17.40 5.67
C LYS A 97 -21.05 -18.51 6.33
N PHE A 98 -20.21 -18.15 7.30
CA PHE A 98 -19.32 -19.10 7.97
C PHE A 98 -20.02 -20.00 9.00
N ASN A 99 -21.23 -19.65 9.43
CA ASN A 99 -22.04 -20.39 10.41
C ASN A 99 -21.28 -20.73 11.71
N ILE A 100 -20.46 -19.79 12.18
CA ILE A 100 -19.72 -19.90 13.44
C ILE A 100 -20.68 -19.47 14.56
N ASN A 101 -21.10 -20.41 15.40
CA ASN A 101 -22.09 -20.17 16.44
C ASN A 101 -21.47 -20.17 17.84
N THR A 102 -20.30 -20.80 17.99
CA THR A 102 -19.59 -20.90 19.28
C THR A 102 -18.12 -20.48 19.13
N LEU A 103 -17.49 -20.06 20.23
CA LEU A 103 -16.06 -19.70 20.27
C LEU A 103 -15.11 -20.88 19.93
N LYS A 104 -15.63 -22.11 19.93
CA LYS A 104 -14.88 -23.32 19.56
C LYS A 104 -14.96 -23.65 18.06
N ASP A 105 -15.87 -23.01 17.31
CA ASP A 105 -16.06 -23.28 15.90
C ASP A 105 -14.91 -22.70 15.06
N SER A 106 -14.35 -23.53 14.17
CA SER A 106 -13.21 -23.15 13.32
C SER A 106 -13.64 -22.77 11.91
N TRP A 107 -13.28 -21.55 11.53
CA TRP A 107 -13.35 -20.98 10.18
C TRP A 107 -12.49 -21.74 9.14
N LYS A 108 -11.43 -22.43 9.56
CA LYS A 108 -10.35 -22.93 8.68
C LYS A 108 -10.77 -24.07 7.73
N GLY A 109 -11.93 -24.69 7.96
CA GLY A 109 -12.48 -25.78 7.13
C GLY A 109 -13.58 -25.34 6.16
N ASN A 110 -13.93 -24.05 6.11
CA ASN A 110 -15.07 -23.61 5.32
C ASN A 110 -14.73 -23.60 3.82
N LYS A 111 -15.68 -24.01 2.96
CA LYS A 111 -15.58 -23.98 1.49
C LYS A 111 -15.23 -22.61 0.90
N TYR A 112 -15.47 -21.53 1.66
CA TYR A 112 -15.12 -20.17 1.26
C TYR A 112 -13.64 -19.82 1.48
N VAL A 113 -12.89 -20.63 2.22
CA VAL A 113 -11.46 -20.44 2.44
C VAL A 113 -10.68 -21.15 1.34
N ASN A 114 -10.25 -20.39 0.34
CA ASN A 114 -9.38 -20.89 -0.70
C ASN A 114 -7.92 -20.95 -0.19
N LYS A 115 -7.36 -22.15 -0.11
CA LYS A 115 -5.99 -22.39 0.37
C LYS A 115 -4.91 -22.07 -0.68
N ASN A 116 -5.29 -21.84 -1.93
CA ASN A 116 -4.34 -21.62 -3.02
C ASN A 116 -3.77 -20.20 -3.02
N ILE A 117 -2.46 -20.10 -3.22
CA ILE A 117 -1.79 -18.82 -3.45
C ILE A 117 -2.28 -18.26 -4.79
N SER A 118 -2.85 -17.05 -4.74
CA SER A 118 -3.37 -16.36 -5.92
C SER A 118 -2.24 -15.63 -6.63
N GLY A 119 -2.36 -15.43 -7.94
CA GLY A 119 -1.39 -14.66 -8.73
C GLY A 119 -1.09 -13.27 -8.13
N ASN A 120 -2.11 -12.59 -7.59
CA ASN A 120 -1.92 -11.30 -6.91
C ASN A 120 -0.95 -11.38 -5.72
N THR A 121 -0.98 -12.48 -4.96
CA THR A 121 -0.08 -12.69 -3.80
C THR A 121 1.37 -12.83 -4.25
N ILE A 122 1.62 -13.42 -5.41
CA ILE A 122 2.96 -13.51 -6.01
C ILE A 122 3.42 -12.11 -6.45
N ILE A 123 2.54 -11.34 -7.09
CA ILE A 123 2.82 -9.96 -7.50
C ILE A 123 3.15 -9.08 -6.28
N GLU A 124 2.41 -9.22 -5.18
CA GLU A 124 2.68 -8.53 -3.92
C GLU A 124 4.07 -8.85 -3.36
N ALA A 125 4.48 -10.11 -3.39
CA ALA A 125 5.82 -10.53 -2.97
C ALA A 125 6.92 -9.92 -3.85
N ILE A 126 6.72 -9.94 -5.17
CA ILE A 126 7.66 -9.33 -6.13
C ILE A 126 7.78 -7.83 -5.86
N LEU A 127 6.66 -7.13 -5.64
CA LEU A 127 6.66 -5.71 -5.34
C LEU A 127 7.31 -5.40 -3.99
N MET A 128 7.11 -6.24 -2.97
CA MET A 128 7.83 -6.12 -1.70
C MET A 128 9.35 -6.19 -1.92
N CYS A 129 9.83 -7.20 -2.65
CA CYS A 129 11.26 -7.30 -3.01
C CYS A 129 11.75 -6.12 -3.85
N TYR A 130 10.93 -5.63 -4.78
CA TYR A 130 11.22 -4.47 -5.61
C TYR A 130 11.42 -3.19 -4.78
N PHE A 131 10.58 -2.95 -3.76
CA PHE A 131 10.76 -1.80 -2.89
C PHE A 131 11.87 -1.99 -1.85
N ALA A 132 12.22 -3.23 -1.47
CA ALA A 132 13.46 -3.48 -0.74
C ALA A 132 14.69 -3.06 -1.56
N PHE A 133 14.69 -3.40 -2.87
CA PHE A 133 15.71 -2.93 -3.80
C PHE A 133 15.70 -1.41 -3.96
N ALA A 134 14.53 -0.76 -4.01
CA ALA A 134 14.43 0.70 -4.07
C ALA A 134 15.07 1.37 -2.86
N LEU A 135 14.84 0.84 -1.64
CA LEU A 135 15.44 1.33 -0.41
C LEU A 135 16.97 1.21 -0.43
N TYR A 136 17.49 0.06 -0.85
CA TYR A 136 18.93 -0.12 -1.06
C TYR A 136 19.49 0.89 -2.06
N SER A 137 18.77 1.11 -3.17
CA SER A 137 19.18 2.00 -4.25
C SER A 137 19.22 3.46 -3.79
N ALA A 138 18.30 3.90 -2.93
CA ALA A 138 18.31 5.24 -2.34
C ALA A 138 19.63 5.52 -1.59
N PHE A 139 20.11 4.57 -0.79
CA PHE A 139 21.41 4.69 -0.13
C PHE A 139 22.59 4.67 -1.11
N LYS A 140 22.53 3.80 -2.14
CA LYS A 140 23.60 3.74 -3.15
C LYS A 140 23.74 5.02 -3.97
N LEU A 141 22.61 5.66 -4.30
CA LEU A 141 22.56 6.89 -5.11
C LEU A 141 22.62 8.17 -4.25
N GLN A 142 22.53 8.06 -2.91
CA GLN A 142 22.42 9.20 -1.99
C GLN A 142 21.22 10.11 -2.31
N ASP A 143 20.14 9.56 -2.88
CA ASP A 143 18.89 10.28 -3.15
C ASP A 143 17.77 9.77 -2.24
N PHE A 144 17.43 10.57 -1.23
CA PHE A 144 16.40 10.24 -0.25
C PHE A 144 15.03 10.86 -0.56
N GLY A 145 14.85 11.52 -1.71
CA GLY A 145 13.63 12.26 -2.02
C GLY A 145 12.36 11.40 -2.00
N LEU A 146 12.46 10.13 -2.40
CA LEU A 146 11.35 9.17 -2.39
C LEU A 146 11.46 8.11 -1.28
N PHE A 147 12.42 8.27 -0.36
CA PHE A 147 12.74 7.24 0.62
C PHE A 147 11.57 6.90 1.54
N LEU A 148 10.90 7.92 2.11
CA LEU A 148 9.72 7.71 2.94
C LEU A 148 8.61 7.00 2.16
N PHE A 149 8.39 7.38 0.90
CA PHE A 149 7.41 6.74 0.03
C PHE A 149 7.75 5.26 -0.25
N HIS A 150 9.02 4.94 -0.50
CA HIS A 150 9.47 3.56 -0.71
C HIS A 150 9.38 2.70 0.56
N ILE A 151 9.64 3.26 1.75
CA ILE A 151 9.44 2.54 3.02
C ILE A 151 7.97 2.16 3.16
N MET A 152 7.06 3.11 2.91
CA MET A 152 5.63 2.85 3.05
C MET A 152 5.12 1.82 2.04
N LEU A 153 5.66 1.82 0.81
CA LEU A 153 5.35 0.80 -0.19
C LEU A 153 5.90 -0.57 0.21
N PHE A 154 7.14 -0.64 0.71
CA PHE A 154 7.73 -1.88 1.23
C PHE A 154 6.89 -2.47 2.36
N LEU A 155 6.55 -1.66 3.37
CA LEU A 155 5.73 -2.09 4.50
C LEU A 155 4.30 -2.43 4.07
N GLY A 156 3.73 -1.65 3.14
CA GLY A 156 2.39 -1.86 2.60
C GLY A 156 2.25 -3.20 1.87
N PHE A 157 3.10 -3.44 0.87
CA PHE A 157 3.10 -4.70 0.13
C PHE A 157 3.51 -5.88 1.01
N GLY A 158 4.46 -5.70 1.92
CA GLY A 158 4.82 -6.72 2.90
C GLY A 158 3.65 -7.10 3.79
N PHE A 159 2.93 -6.13 4.35
CA PHE A 159 1.74 -6.39 5.18
C PHE A 159 0.67 -7.17 4.41
N VAL A 160 0.33 -6.72 3.19
CA VAL A 160 -0.70 -7.38 2.37
C VAL A 160 -0.25 -8.80 2.01
N PHE A 161 1.00 -8.99 1.58
CA PHE A 161 1.57 -10.30 1.27
C PHE A 161 1.48 -11.26 2.47
N PHE A 162 2.01 -10.85 3.64
CA PHE A 162 2.00 -11.72 4.83
C PHE A 162 0.58 -12.06 5.29
N LYS A 163 -0.36 -11.12 5.21
CA LYS A 163 -1.78 -11.38 5.52
C LYS A 163 -2.45 -12.29 4.49
N SER A 164 -2.15 -12.12 3.21
CA SER A 164 -2.62 -12.99 2.12
C SER A 164 -2.12 -14.43 2.28
N VAL A 165 -0.89 -14.61 2.77
CA VAL A 165 -0.32 -15.95 3.03
C VAL A 165 -0.88 -16.56 4.32
N THR A 166 -0.87 -15.81 5.43
CA THR A 166 -1.32 -16.31 6.74
C THR A 166 -2.81 -16.66 6.74
N SER A 167 -3.64 -15.95 5.97
CA SER A 167 -5.07 -16.26 5.89
C SER A 167 -5.37 -17.58 5.16
N LYS A 168 -4.42 -18.11 4.40
CA LYS A 168 -4.56 -19.35 3.61
C LYS A 168 -3.97 -20.58 4.30
N MET A 169 -3.24 -20.40 5.42
CA MET A 169 -2.65 -21.45 6.27
C MET A 169 -3.54 -21.79 7.49
#